data_AF-A0A8J5M005-F1
#
_entry.id   AF-A0A8J5M005-F1
#
_cell.length_a   1.000
_cell.length_b   1.000
_cell.length_c   1.000
_cell.angle_alpha   90.00
_cell.angle_beta   90.00
_cell.angle_gamma   90.00
#
_symmetry.space_group_name_H-M   'P 1'
#
loop_
_entity.id
_entity.type
_entity.pdbx_description
1 polymer ?
#
loop_
_entity_poly.entity_id
_entity_poly.type
_entity_poly.pdbx_seq_one_letter_code
_entity_poly.pdbx_strand_id
1 'polypeptide(L)'
;MQFFQVLSYKDSVGMFIEMAGPVIKHFNLQPRQTSEEILTFLVLYSTEPLELDYFAEDVTEQPSNLQGGELRPYQLEGLQWMLSLFNNNLNGILADEMGLGKTIQTIALIAYLMENKSVTGPHLIVAPKAVLPNWISEFSTWAPSIVAVLYDGRLIERKAMREEYSGQGKFNVMITHYDLIMRDKAFLKKIHWHYMIVDEGHRLKNHESVLAKTIVSG
;
A
#
# COMPACT_ATOMS: atom_id res chain seq x y z
N MET A 1 -5.69 -17.03 -8.87
CA MET A 1 -4.51 -16.26 -8.43
C MET A 1 -5.08 -15.09 -7.64
N GLN A 2 -4.86 -15.05 -6.33
CA GLN A 2 -5.59 -14.16 -5.43
C GLN A 2 -4.74 -12.90 -5.21
N PHE A 3 -5.27 -11.77 -5.65
CA PHE A 3 -4.59 -10.47 -5.64
C PHE A 3 -4.93 -9.76 -4.35
N PHE A 4 -3.95 -9.66 -3.46
CA PHE A 4 -4.09 -9.01 -2.17
C PHE A 4 -3.40 -7.65 -2.20
N GLN A 5 -4.08 -6.61 -1.69
CA GLN A 5 -3.41 -5.36 -1.34
C GLN A 5 -3.07 -5.37 0.16
N VAL A 6 -1.78 -5.24 0.48
CA VAL A 6 -1.32 -5.11 1.87
C VAL A 6 -1.26 -3.64 2.21
N LEU A 7 -1.89 -3.26 3.32
CA LEU A 7 -1.87 -1.92 3.86
C LEU A 7 -1.00 -1.93 5.12
N SER A 8 0.05 -1.12 5.14
CA SER A 8 1.01 -1.02 6.25
C SER A 8 1.09 0.42 6.77
N TYR A 9 0.84 0.59 8.07
CA TYR A 9 0.77 1.87 8.76
C TYR A 9 2.13 2.35 9.28
N LYS A 10 2.42 3.64 9.09
CA LYS A 10 3.47 4.49 9.70
C LYS A 10 4.71 3.78 10.25
N ASP A 11 4.67 3.24 11.46
CA ASP A 11 5.84 2.67 12.16
C ASP A 11 6.26 1.29 11.60
N SER A 12 5.38 0.64 10.85
CA SER A 12 5.63 -0.65 10.19
C SER A 12 6.26 -0.51 8.80
N VAL A 13 6.33 0.69 8.22
CA VAL A 13 6.86 0.87 6.86
C VAL A 13 8.38 0.74 6.82
N GLY A 14 9.08 1.36 7.77
CA GLY A 14 10.52 1.17 7.94
C GLY A 14 10.87 -0.29 8.22
N MET A 15 10.07 -0.94 9.08
CA MET A 15 10.16 -2.36 9.38
C MET A 15 9.84 -3.23 8.16
N PHE A 16 8.87 -2.90 7.32
CA PHE A 16 8.57 -3.65 6.08
C PHE A 16 9.70 -3.51 5.05
N ILE A 17 10.27 -2.31 4.89
CA ILE A 17 11.45 -2.08 4.04
C ILE A 17 12.67 -2.85 4.59
N GLU A 18 12.76 -3.04 5.91
CA GLU A 18 13.77 -3.89 6.56
C GLU A 18 13.50 -5.38 6.43
N MET A 19 12.23 -5.77 6.51
CA MET A 19 11.78 -7.13 6.64
C MET A 19 11.27 -7.75 5.33
N ALA A 20 11.35 -7.02 4.21
CA ALA A 20 10.99 -7.48 2.87
C ALA A 20 11.71 -8.79 2.44
N GLY A 21 12.74 -9.22 3.16
CA GLY A 21 13.22 -10.61 3.15
C GLY A 21 12.53 -11.48 4.22
N PRO A 22 12.80 -11.30 5.53
CA PRO A 22 12.50 -12.32 6.54
C PRO A 22 11.03 -12.49 6.98
N VAL A 23 10.16 -11.46 6.88
CA VAL A 23 8.77 -11.57 7.39
C VAL A 23 7.96 -12.60 6.63
N ILE A 24 8.36 -12.94 5.41
CA ILE A 24 7.59 -13.81 4.53
C ILE A 24 7.77 -15.30 4.88
N LYS A 25 8.80 -15.67 5.66
CA LYS A 25 9.02 -17.05 6.12
C LYS A 25 7.90 -17.62 6.98
N HIS A 26 7.10 -16.79 7.66
CA HIS A 26 6.00 -17.24 8.51
C HIS A 26 4.62 -17.18 7.82
N PHE A 27 4.51 -16.56 6.64
CA PHE A 27 3.24 -16.46 5.92
C PHE A 27 3.04 -17.67 5.00
N ASN A 28 2.68 -18.80 5.58
CA ASN A 28 2.14 -19.92 4.84
C ASN A 28 0.65 -19.68 4.49
N LEU A 29 0.33 -18.54 3.86
CA LEU A 29 -1.02 -18.24 3.36
C LEU A 29 -1.43 -19.37 2.39
N GLN A 30 -2.31 -20.24 2.84
CA GLN A 30 -2.89 -21.31 2.03
C GLN A 30 -4.00 -20.73 1.12
N PRO A 31 -4.30 -21.35 -0.03
CA PRO A 31 -5.17 -20.77 -1.07
C PRO A 31 -6.66 -20.58 -0.70
N ARG A 32 -7.06 -20.89 0.53
CA ARG A 32 -8.42 -20.69 1.05
C ARG A 32 -8.34 -20.43 2.54
N GLN A 33 -8.45 -19.17 2.93
CA GLN A 33 -8.76 -18.79 4.31
C GLN A 33 -9.94 -17.84 4.24
N THR A 34 -10.95 -18.09 5.06
CA THR A 34 -12.16 -17.26 5.17
C THR A 34 -11.81 -15.95 5.89
N SER A 35 -12.66 -14.94 5.73
CA SER A 35 -12.49 -13.59 6.29
C SER A 35 -12.21 -13.58 7.81
N GLU A 36 -12.68 -14.59 8.55
CA GLU A 36 -12.44 -14.77 10.00
C GLU A 36 -11.00 -15.19 10.34
N GLU A 37 -10.33 -15.96 9.47
CA GLU A 37 -8.96 -16.41 9.71
C GLU A 37 -7.94 -15.30 9.42
N ILE A 38 -8.26 -14.36 8.51
CA ILE A 38 -7.48 -13.14 8.26
C ILE A 38 -7.61 -12.15 9.43
N LEU A 39 -8.81 -12.01 9.99
CA LEU A 39 -9.06 -11.25 11.23
C LEU A 39 -8.27 -11.81 12.41
N THR A 40 -8.22 -13.14 12.55
CA THR A 40 -7.39 -13.80 13.57
C THR A 40 -5.91 -13.45 13.39
N PHE A 41 -5.42 -13.30 12.17
CA PHE A 41 -4.02 -12.95 11.90
C PHE A 41 -3.66 -11.50 12.26
N LEU A 42 -4.60 -10.55 12.09
CA LEU A 42 -4.44 -9.16 12.57
C LEU A 42 -4.45 -9.09 14.11
N VAL A 43 -5.23 -9.96 14.75
CA VAL A 43 -5.30 -10.09 16.21
C VAL A 43 -4.04 -10.73 16.80
N LEU A 44 -3.36 -11.64 16.09
CA LEU A 44 -2.18 -12.36 16.62
C LEU A 44 -0.92 -11.50 16.85
N TYR A 45 -0.92 -10.22 16.44
CA TYR A 45 0.13 -9.25 16.79
C TYR A 45 -0.35 -8.14 17.73
N SER A 46 -1.61 -8.17 18.15
CA SER A 46 -2.15 -7.35 19.23
C SER A 46 -2.17 -8.19 20.51
N THR A 47 -1.53 -7.70 21.57
CA THR A 47 -1.54 -8.39 22.88
C THR A 47 -2.82 -8.11 23.69
N GLU A 48 -3.69 -7.25 23.16
CA GLU A 48 -4.96 -6.85 23.76
C GLU A 48 -6.13 -7.22 22.81
N PRO A 49 -7.31 -7.61 23.34
CA PRO A 49 -8.52 -7.81 22.54
C PRO A 49 -8.82 -6.54 21.73
N LEU A 50 -8.85 -6.65 20.40
CA LEU A 50 -9.19 -5.53 19.52
C LEU A 50 -10.71 -5.32 19.55
N GLU A 51 -11.20 -4.42 20.40
CA GLU A 51 -12.48 -3.75 20.15
C GLU A 51 -12.27 -2.82 18.95
N LEU A 52 -12.46 -3.36 17.74
CA LEU A 52 -12.49 -2.56 16.52
C LEU A 52 -13.68 -1.61 16.60
N ASP A 53 -13.41 -0.31 16.70
CA ASP A 53 -14.45 0.70 16.47
C ASP A 53 -14.75 0.77 14.97
N TYR A 54 -15.46 -0.24 14.48
CA TYR A 54 -15.83 -0.40 13.07
C TYR A 54 -16.75 0.73 12.59
N PHE A 55 -17.42 1.42 13.53
CA PHE A 55 -18.40 2.47 13.27
C PHE A 55 -17.94 3.85 13.77
N ALA A 56 -16.64 4.03 14.05
CA ALA A 56 -16.09 5.31 14.49
C ALA A 56 -16.45 6.46 13.52
N GLU A 57 -16.60 6.12 12.24
CA GLU A 57 -16.95 7.05 11.16
C GLU A 57 -17.77 6.31 10.10
N ASP A 58 -18.90 6.92 9.72
CA ASP A 58 -19.74 6.40 8.64
C ASP A 58 -19.36 7.07 7.32
N VAL A 59 -18.98 6.27 6.34
CA VAL A 59 -18.48 6.75 5.04
C VAL A 59 -19.56 6.52 4.00
N THR A 60 -20.53 7.42 3.99
CA THR A 60 -21.70 7.33 3.11
C THR A 60 -21.46 7.93 1.73
N GLU A 61 -20.41 8.73 1.58
CA GLU A 61 -20.09 9.47 0.36
C GLU A 61 -18.62 9.32 -0.02
N GLN A 62 -18.32 9.41 -1.31
CA GLN A 62 -16.94 9.39 -1.80
C GLN A 62 -16.23 10.72 -1.53
N PRO A 63 -14.88 10.75 -1.44
CA PRO A 63 -14.12 11.98 -1.31
C PRO A 63 -14.40 12.96 -2.45
N SER A 64 -14.52 14.26 -2.17
CA SER A 64 -14.80 15.26 -3.20
C SER A 64 -13.65 15.43 -4.21
N ASN A 65 -12.43 15.07 -3.79
CA ASN A 65 -11.26 15.00 -4.67
C ASN A 65 -11.36 13.91 -5.76
N LEU A 66 -12.32 12.98 -5.66
CA LEU A 66 -12.48 11.88 -6.59
C LEU A 66 -13.34 12.28 -7.81
N GLN A 67 -12.73 12.38 -9.00
CA GLN A 67 -13.34 12.96 -10.22
C GLN A 67 -13.58 11.95 -11.35
N GLY A 68 -13.10 10.70 -11.22
CA GLY A 68 -13.16 9.69 -12.28
C GLY A 68 -14.52 9.00 -12.47
N GLY A 69 -15.50 9.33 -11.62
CA GLY A 69 -16.83 8.72 -11.60
C GLY A 69 -17.35 8.52 -10.17
N GLU A 70 -18.42 7.75 -10.05
CA GLU A 70 -19.01 7.39 -8.76
C GLU A 70 -18.56 6.00 -8.30
N LEU A 71 -18.13 5.91 -7.02
CA LEU A 71 -17.86 4.64 -6.37
C LEU A 71 -19.13 3.80 -6.29
N ARG A 72 -19.00 2.51 -6.60
CA ARG A 72 -20.07 1.53 -6.38
C ARG A 72 -20.28 1.30 -4.88
N PRO A 73 -21.46 0.87 -4.43
CA PRO A 73 -21.72 0.61 -3.00
C PRO A 73 -20.67 -0.29 -2.33
N TYR A 74 -20.29 -1.40 -2.97
CA TYR A 74 -19.24 -2.30 -2.47
C TYR A 74 -17.84 -1.65 -2.41
N GLN A 75 -17.59 -0.60 -3.20
CA GLN A 75 -16.33 0.16 -3.13
C GLN A 75 -16.33 1.15 -1.96
N LEU A 76 -17.49 1.71 -1.61
CA LEU A 76 -17.66 2.52 -0.40
C LEU A 76 -17.52 1.65 0.85
N GLU A 77 -18.09 0.44 0.86
CA GLU A 77 -17.90 -0.53 1.94
C GLU A 77 -16.41 -0.89 2.13
N GLY A 78 -15.69 -1.15 1.03
CA GLY A 78 -14.25 -1.39 1.05
C GLY A 78 -13.44 -0.19 1.57
N LEU A 79 -13.83 1.02 1.18
CA LEU A 79 -13.25 2.27 1.69
C LEU A 79 -13.46 2.43 3.19
N GLN A 80 -14.70 2.24 3.68
CA GLN A 80 -15.04 2.31 5.10
C GLN A 80 -14.26 1.29 5.91
N TRP A 81 -14.14 0.06 5.41
CA TRP A 81 -13.31 -0.96 6.05
C TRP A 81 -11.85 -0.52 6.17
N MET A 82 -11.24 -0.01 5.09
CA MET A 82 -9.86 0.49 5.14
C MET A 82 -9.68 1.69 6.07
N LEU A 83 -10.68 2.57 6.18
CA LEU A 83 -10.66 3.69 7.12
C LEU A 83 -10.78 3.23 8.56
N SER A 84 -11.58 2.20 8.85
CA SER A 84 -11.62 1.59 10.19
C SER A 84 -10.24 1.06 10.60
N LEU A 85 -9.50 0.41 9.68
CA LEU A 85 -8.13 -0.02 9.94
C LEU A 85 -7.21 1.16 10.23
N PHE A 86 -7.30 2.21 9.41
CA PHE A 86 -6.51 3.42 9.60
C PHE A 86 -6.77 4.08 10.96
N ASN A 87 -8.03 4.26 11.34
CA ASN A 87 -8.43 4.90 12.61
C ASN A 87 -7.98 4.09 13.83
N ASN A 88 -7.89 2.76 13.69
CA ASN A 88 -7.42 1.86 14.73
C ASN A 88 -5.90 1.58 14.66
N ASN A 89 -5.17 2.23 13.76
CA ASN A 89 -3.72 2.00 13.51
C ASN A 89 -3.38 0.53 13.19
N LEU A 90 -4.25 -0.13 12.44
CA LEU A 90 -4.11 -1.53 12.05
C LEU A 90 -3.68 -1.68 10.60
N ASN A 91 -2.99 -2.77 10.34
CA ASN A 91 -2.67 -3.21 8.99
C ASN A 91 -3.86 -3.99 8.40
N GLY A 92 -3.86 -4.23 7.10
CA GLY A 92 -4.95 -4.95 6.43
C GLY A 92 -4.53 -5.66 5.17
N ILE A 93 -5.32 -6.67 4.80
CA ILE A 93 -5.23 -7.36 3.52
C ILE A 93 -6.59 -7.25 2.82
N LEU A 94 -6.64 -6.48 1.74
CA LEU A 94 -7.83 -6.42 0.90
C LEU A 94 -7.80 -7.60 -0.09
N ALA A 95 -8.77 -8.50 0.05
CA ALA A 95 -8.83 -9.81 -0.61
C ALA A 95 -9.89 -9.93 -1.72
N ASP A 96 -10.47 -8.80 -2.12
CA ASP A 96 -11.56 -8.72 -3.09
C ASP A 96 -11.24 -9.42 -4.42
N GLU A 97 -12.29 -9.88 -5.10
CA GLU A 97 -12.18 -10.49 -6.41
C GLU A 97 -11.49 -9.57 -7.44
N MET A 98 -10.91 -10.19 -8.46
CA MET A 98 -10.34 -9.47 -9.60
C MET A 98 -11.42 -8.65 -10.30
N GLY A 99 -11.12 -7.39 -10.63
CA GLY A 99 -12.05 -6.52 -11.34
C GLY A 99 -12.98 -5.68 -10.44
N LEU A 100 -12.98 -5.88 -9.12
CA LEU A 100 -13.77 -5.06 -8.19
C LEU A 100 -13.19 -3.64 -7.94
N GLY A 101 -12.12 -3.26 -8.64
CA GLY A 101 -11.59 -1.89 -8.57
C GLY A 101 -10.84 -1.59 -7.27
N LYS A 102 -10.08 -2.55 -6.73
CA LYS A 102 -9.17 -2.38 -5.58
C LYS A 102 -8.25 -1.14 -5.70
N THR A 103 -7.76 -0.87 -6.91
CA THR A 103 -6.98 0.33 -7.23
C THR A 103 -7.77 1.61 -6.94
N ILE A 104 -9.03 1.69 -7.37
CA ILE A 104 -9.90 2.85 -7.16
C ILE A 104 -10.21 3.01 -5.67
N GLN A 105 -10.50 1.91 -4.96
CA GLN A 105 -10.70 1.94 -3.51
C GLN A 105 -9.46 2.48 -2.78
N THR A 106 -8.25 2.08 -3.21
CA THR A 106 -6.99 2.62 -2.65
C THR A 106 -6.83 4.12 -2.91
N ILE A 107 -7.13 4.57 -4.13
CA ILE A 107 -7.06 6.00 -4.47
C ILE A 107 -8.08 6.78 -3.64
N ALA A 108 -9.30 6.26 -3.48
CA ALA A 108 -10.33 6.84 -2.64
C ALA A 108 -9.90 6.91 -1.17
N LEU A 109 -9.21 5.89 -0.64
CA LEU A 109 -8.64 5.94 0.70
C LEU A 109 -7.66 7.11 0.84
N ILE A 110 -6.69 7.23 -0.06
CA ILE A 110 -5.71 8.32 0.00
C ILE A 110 -6.40 9.68 -0.13
N ALA A 111 -7.35 9.82 -1.05
CA ALA A 111 -8.12 11.05 -1.21
C ALA A 111 -8.88 11.43 0.07
N TYR A 112 -9.54 10.45 0.72
CA TYR A 112 -10.24 10.65 2.00
C TYR A 112 -9.28 11.08 3.11
N LEU A 113 -8.12 10.41 3.22
CA LEU A 113 -7.12 10.76 4.23
C LEU A 113 -6.61 12.20 4.07
N MET A 114 -6.43 12.65 2.84
CA MET A 114 -6.02 14.02 2.54
C MET A 114 -7.10 15.04 2.92
N GLU A 115 -8.34 14.77 2.53
CA GLU A 115 -9.47 15.70 2.65
C GLU A 115 -10.02 15.78 4.08
N ASN A 116 -10.21 14.64 4.74
CA ASN A 116 -10.94 14.53 6.00
C ASN A 116 -10.02 14.34 7.21
N LYS A 117 -8.82 13.76 7.02
CA LYS A 117 -7.88 13.47 8.12
C LYS A 117 -6.64 14.36 8.12
N SER A 118 -6.50 15.28 7.16
CA SER A 118 -5.31 16.13 6.99
C SER A 118 -4.00 15.33 6.84
N VAL A 119 -4.07 14.12 6.29
CA VAL A 119 -2.92 13.25 6.04
C VAL A 119 -2.57 13.33 4.56
N THR A 120 -1.61 14.20 4.21
CA THR A 120 -1.24 14.50 2.83
C THR A 120 -0.16 13.59 2.24
N GLY A 121 0.24 12.54 2.96
CA GLY A 121 1.39 11.70 2.63
C GLY A 121 2.70 12.19 3.24
N PRO A 122 3.85 11.61 2.83
CA PRO A 122 4.00 10.75 1.66
C PRO A 122 3.48 9.32 1.88
N HIS A 123 2.83 8.76 0.86
CA HIS A 123 2.40 7.37 0.79
C HIS A 123 3.20 6.59 -0.26
N LEU A 124 3.50 5.33 -0.01
CA LEU A 124 4.27 4.46 -0.89
C LEU A 124 3.37 3.39 -1.51
N ILE A 125 3.38 3.26 -2.83
CA ILE A 125 2.74 2.16 -3.55
C ILE A 125 3.81 1.30 -4.18
N VAL A 126 3.80 0.00 -3.88
CA VAL A 126 4.68 -1.00 -4.48
C VAL A 126 3.86 -1.96 -5.30
N ALA A 127 4.11 -2.00 -6.60
CA ALA A 127 3.36 -2.85 -7.52
C ALA A 127 4.28 -3.50 -8.55
N PRO A 128 3.83 -4.54 -9.29
CA PRO A 128 4.58 -5.06 -10.42
C PRO A 128 4.90 -3.97 -11.44
N LYS A 129 6.11 -4.01 -12.03
CA LYS A 129 6.56 -3.02 -13.02
C LYS A 129 5.55 -2.81 -14.17
N ALA A 130 4.90 -3.90 -14.60
CA ALA A 130 3.94 -3.88 -15.70
C ALA A 130 2.66 -3.07 -15.43
N VAL A 131 2.28 -2.88 -14.15
CA VAL A 131 1.04 -2.17 -13.78
C VAL A 131 1.30 -0.74 -13.30
N LEU A 132 2.55 -0.30 -13.15
CA LEU A 132 2.85 1.08 -12.71
C LEU A 132 2.26 2.16 -13.64
N PRO A 133 2.29 2.01 -14.98
CA PRO A 133 1.64 2.99 -15.87
C PRO A 133 0.14 3.08 -15.62
N ASN A 134 -0.51 1.96 -15.29
CA ASN A 134 -1.93 1.94 -14.95
C ASN A 134 -2.18 2.73 -13.66
N TRP A 135 -1.40 2.48 -12.60
CA TRP A 135 -1.51 3.25 -11.35
C TRP A 135 -1.41 4.76 -11.58
N ILE A 136 -0.43 5.22 -12.38
CA ILE A 136 -0.27 6.65 -12.71
C ILE A 136 -1.49 7.18 -13.49
N SER A 137 -1.99 6.41 -14.45
CA SER A 137 -3.20 6.78 -15.21
C SER A 137 -4.42 6.89 -14.29
N GLU A 138 -4.62 5.93 -13.40
CA GLU A 138 -5.76 5.92 -12.47
C GLU A 138 -5.70 7.11 -11.50
N PHE A 139 -4.53 7.48 -10.96
CA PHE A 139 -4.42 8.72 -10.17
C PHE A 139 -4.75 9.96 -11.00
N SER A 140 -4.25 10.03 -12.24
CA SER A 140 -4.51 11.17 -13.12
C SER A 140 -6.00 11.30 -13.48
N THR A 141 -6.72 10.19 -13.60
CA THR A 141 -8.15 10.16 -13.91
C THR A 141 -9.00 10.40 -12.66
N TRP A 142 -8.74 9.67 -11.59
CA TRP A 142 -9.61 9.64 -10.42
C TRP A 142 -9.29 10.73 -9.40
N ALA A 143 -8.04 11.13 -9.24
CA ALA A 143 -7.65 12.09 -8.20
C ALA A 143 -6.51 13.01 -8.68
N PRO A 144 -6.75 13.88 -9.70
CA PRO A 144 -5.71 14.71 -10.31
C PRO A 144 -5.08 15.75 -9.36
N SER A 145 -5.73 16.06 -8.23
CA SER A 145 -5.18 16.91 -7.18
C SER A 145 -4.09 16.22 -6.34
N ILE A 146 -3.98 14.89 -6.41
CA ILE A 146 -2.97 14.10 -5.71
C ILE A 146 -1.71 14.02 -6.58
N VAL A 147 -0.61 14.55 -6.08
CA VAL A 147 0.70 14.49 -6.76
C VAL A 147 1.28 13.09 -6.60
N ALA A 148 0.97 12.21 -7.56
CA ALA A 148 1.49 10.84 -7.65
C ALA A 148 2.72 10.78 -8.58
N VAL A 149 3.86 10.34 -8.06
CA VAL A 149 5.13 10.30 -8.79
C VAL A 149 5.60 8.87 -9.03
N LEU A 150 6.08 8.59 -10.23
CA LEU A 150 6.67 7.30 -10.59
C LEU A 150 8.17 7.31 -10.26
N TYR A 151 8.58 6.50 -9.29
CA TYR A 151 9.99 6.24 -8.99
C TYR A 151 10.45 4.99 -9.75
N ASP A 152 10.94 5.19 -10.97
CA ASP A 152 11.50 4.17 -11.86
C ASP A 152 12.62 4.77 -12.73
N GLY A 153 13.31 3.94 -13.51
CA GLY A 153 14.30 4.36 -14.48
C GLY A 153 15.71 3.88 -14.15
N ARG A 154 16.67 4.35 -14.95
CA ARG A 154 18.10 4.08 -14.82
C ARG A 154 18.68 4.82 -13.62
N LEU A 155 19.89 4.43 -13.21
CA LEU A 155 20.53 5.00 -12.02
C LEU A 155 20.65 6.53 -12.06
N ILE A 156 20.90 7.11 -13.24
CA ILE A 156 21.04 8.56 -13.43
C ILE A 156 19.69 9.26 -13.22
N GLU A 157 18.62 8.76 -13.83
CA GLU A 157 17.26 9.29 -13.66
C GLU A 157 16.83 9.21 -12.19
N ARG A 158 17.09 8.07 -11.54
CA ARG A 158 16.79 7.91 -10.12
C ARG A 158 17.64 8.79 -9.21
N LYS A 159 18.87 9.16 -9.60
CA LYS A 159 19.66 10.15 -8.84
C LYS A 159 18.97 11.52 -8.86
N ALA A 160 18.53 11.97 -10.03
CA ALA A 160 17.79 13.23 -10.16
C ALA A 160 16.47 13.20 -9.38
N MET A 161 15.68 12.11 -9.48
CA MET A 161 14.45 11.95 -8.69
C MET A 161 14.72 11.99 -7.19
N ARG A 162 15.81 11.38 -6.71
CA ARG A 162 16.16 11.44 -5.30
C ARG A 162 16.47 12.86 -4.85
N GLU A 163 17.17 13.64 -5.66
CA GLU A 163 17.45 15.05 -5.38
C GLU A 163 16.16 15.88 -5.34
N GLU A 164 15.28 15.66 -6.31
CA GLU A 164 13.97 16.33 -6.41
C GLU A 164 13.05 16.02 -5.21
N TYR A 165 13.01 14.76 -4.77
CA TYR A 165 12.08 14.24 -3.77
C TYR A 165 12.67 14.06 -2.36
N SER A 166 13.88 14.55 -2.08
CA SER A 166 14.50 14.46 -0.74
C SER A 166 13.87 15.39 0.33
N GLY A 167 12.90 16.23 -0.04
CA GLY A 167 12.22 17.18 0.86
C GLY A 167 10.78 16.81 1.18
N GLN A 168 10.24 17.40 2.25
CA GLN A 168 8.82 17.24 2.61
C GLN A 168 7.90 17.99 1.64
N GLY A 169 6.69 17.47 1.43
CA GLY A 169 5.63 18.14 0.66
C GLY A 169 5.87 18.22 -0.85
N LYS A 170 6.81 17.44 -1.41
CA LYS A 170 7.09 17.42 -2.86
C LYS A 170 6.16 16.54 -3.67
N PHE A 171 5.57 15.54 -3.04
CA PHE A 171 4.62 14.60 -3.62
C PHE A 171 3.73 14.04 -2.51
N ASN A 172 2.56 13.53 -2.89
CA ASN A 172 1.65 12.85 -1.96
C ASN A 172 1.85 11.33 -2.02
N VAL A 173 2.06 10.79 -3.21
CA VAL A 173 2.19 9.34 -3.45
C VAL A 173 3.42 9.06 -4.29
N MET A 174 4.25 8.11 -3.87
CA MET A 174 5.33 7.54 -4.68
C MET A 174 4.96 6.13 -5.11
N ILE A 175 5.02 5.85 -6.40
CA ILE A 175 4.74 4.54 -6.99
C ILE A 175 6.06 3.94 -7.47
N THR A 176 6.36 2.70 -7.09
CA THR A 176 7.55 1.98 -7.52
C THR A 176 7.30 0.47 -7.58
N HIS A 177 8.34 -0.30 -7.91
CA HIS A 177 8.27 -1.75 -7.96
C HIS A 177 9.27 -2.43 -7.02
N TYR A 178 8.98 -3.70 -6.72
CA TYR A 178 9.72 -4.54 -5.77
C TYR A 178 11.24 -4.48 -5.89
N ASP A 179 11.80 -4.57 -7.12
CA ASP A 179 13.25 -4.53 -7.31
C ASP A 179 13.89 -3.20 -6.83
N LEU A 180 13.18 -2.07 -6.94
CA LEU A 180 13.71 -0.76 -6.53
C LEU A 180 13.59 -0.53 -5.02
N ILE A 181 12.60 -1.13 -4.36
CA ILE A 181 12.54 -1.16 -2.89
C ILE A 181 13.84 -1.75 -2.33
N MET A 182 14.29 -2.88 -2.88
CA MET A 182 15.49 -3.56 -2.42
C MET A 182 16.78 -2.81 -2.79
N ARG A 183 16.87 -2.32 -4.02
CA ARG A 183 18.07 -1.64 -4.54
C ARG A 183 18.30 -0.28 -3.91
N ASP A 184 17.22 0.48 -3.71
CA ASP A 184 17.28 1.88 -3.30
C ASP A 184 16.76 2.09 -1.87
N LYS A 185 16.72 1.02 -1.05
CA LYS A 185 16.29 1.03 0.36
C LYS A 185 16.91 2.16 1.19
N ALA A 186 18.17 2.49 0.94
CA ALA A 186 18.90 3.51 1.70
C ALA A 186 18.33 4.93 1.49
N PHE A 187 17.72 5.19 0.34
CA PHE A 187 16.99 6.43 0.08
C PHE A 187 15.58 6.34 0.64
N LEU A 188 14.85 5.27 0.31
CA LEU A 188 13.44 5.12 0.66
C LEU A 188 13.20 5.09 2.18
N LYS A 189 14.16 4.58 2.97
CA LYS A 189 14.11 4.62 4.45
C LYS A 189 14.23 6.02 5.06
N LYS A 190 14.75 7.00 4.32
CA LYS A 190 14.87 8.38 4.82
C LYS A 190 13.55 9.12 4.78
N ILE A 191 12.57 8.60 4.05
CA ILE A 191 11.24 9.19 3.91
C ILE A 191 10.35 8.61 5.02
N HIS A 192 9.71 9.49 5.78
CA HIS A 192 8.71 9.11 6.78
C HIS A 192 7.37 8.87 6.10
N TRP A 193 7.11 7.61 5.73
CA TRP A 193 5.88 7.21 5.06
C TRP A 193 4.70 7.16 6.03
N HIS A 194 3.55 7.69 5.62
CA HIS A 194 2.30 7.54 6.36
C HIS A 194 1.64 6.19 6.11
N TYR A 195 1.70 5.72 4.87
CA TYR A 195 1.06 4.48 4.46
C TYR A 195 1.86 3.81 3.36
N MET A 196 1.91 2.49 3.39
CA MET A 196 2.45 1.67 2.31
C MET A 196 1.38 0.72 1.80
N ILE A 197 1.16 0.73 0.49
CA ILE A 197 0.26 -0.17 -0.21
C ILE A 197 1.10 -1.10 -1.09
N VAL A 198 0.87 -2.41 -0.97
CA VAL A 198 1.55 -3.40 -1.80
C VAL A 198 0.53 -4.11 -2.67
N ASP A 199 0.62 -3.87 -3.97
CA ASP A 199 -0.19 -4.53 -4.99
C ASP A 199 0.47 -5.84 -5.43
N GLU A 200 -0.33 -6.91 -5.56
CA GLU A 200 0.16 -8.27 -5.81
C GLU A 200 1.09 -8.81 -4.72
N GLY A 201 0.75 -8.59 -3.45
CA GLY A 201 1.62 -8.92 -2.31
C GLY A 201 2.09 -10.38 -2.25
N HIS A 202 1.42 -11.32 -2.91
CA HIS A 202 1.88 -12.71 -3.02
C HIS A 202 3.28 -12.82 -3.69
N ARG A 203 3.68 -11.84 -4.52
CA ARG A 203 5.00 -11.82 -5.17
C ARG A 203 6.15 -11.62 -4.20
N LEU A 204 5.89 -11.05 -3.03
CA LEU A 204 6.88 -10.93 -1.97
C LEU A 204 7.50 -12.30 -1.64
N LYS A 205 6.69 -13.36 -1.59
CA LYS A 205 7.14 -14.76 -1.35
C LYS A 205 8.20 -15.23 -2.34
N ASN A 206 8.14 -14.80 -3.59
CA ASN A 206 9.01 -15.31 -4.65
C ASN A 206 10.31 -14.52 -4.80
N HIS A 207 10.36 -13.27 -4.34
CA HIS A 207 11.58 -12.45 -4.43
C HIS A 207 12.69 -12.94 -3.48
N GLU A 208 12.38 -13.75 -2.44
CA GLU A 208 13.39 -14.48 -1.66
C GLU A 208 14.11 -15.57 -2.49
N SER A 209 13.50 -16.15 -3.53
CA SER A 209 14.11 -17.27 -4.29
C SER A 209 15.38 -16.86 -5.05
N VAL A 210 15.48 -15.60 -5.46
CA VAL A 210 16.69 -15.04 -6.08
C VAL A 210 17.71 -14.62 -5.00
N LEU A 211 17.25 -14.08 -3.87
CA LEU A 211 18.09 -13.68 -2.73
C LEU A 211 18.74 -14.89 -2.02
N ALA A 212 18.02 -15.99 -1.85
CA ALA A 212 18.52 -17.19 -1.18
C ALA A 212 19.60 -17.93 -1.98
N LYS A 213 19.58 -17.86 -3.31
CA LYS A 213 20.60 -18.50 -4.16
C LYS A 213 21.95 -17.76 -4.15
N THR A 214 21.94 -16.45 -3.95
CA THR A 214 23.17 -15.65 -3.89
C THR A 214 23.93 -15.79 -2.56
N ILE A 215 23.26 -16.23 -1.49
CA ILE A 215 23.88 -16.38 -0.16
C ILE A 215 24.50 -17.78 0.07
N VAL A 216 24.19 -18.78 -0.77
CA VAL A 216 24.75 -20.14 -0.66
C VAL A 216 25.95 -20.36 -1.61
N SER A 217 26.39 -19.34 -2.36
CA SER A 217 27.48 -19.46 -3.34
C SER A 217 28.50 -18.32 -3.32
N GLY A 218 28.69 -17.67 -2.16
CA GLY A 218 29.74 -16.67 -1.95
C GLY A 218 30.45 -16.87 -0.61
#